data_AF-A0A2T3XKH6-F1
#
_entry.id   AF-A0A2T3XKH6-F1
#
_cell.length_a   1.000
_cell.length_b   1.000
_cell.length_c   1.000
_cell.angle_alpha   90.00
_cell.angle_beta   90.00
_cell.angle_gamma   90.00
#
_symmetry.space_group_name_H-M   'P 1'
#
loop_
_entity.id
_entity.type
_entity.pdbx_description
1 polymer ?
#
loop_
_entity_poly.entity_id
_entity_poly.type
_entity_poly.pdbx_seq_one_letter_code
_entity_poly.pdbx_strand_id
1 'polypeptide(L)'
;MTIASRILTQLGGRCYTYRWLHVDQRAGAITGQRCLVGCQPGWVHAYIRHQWYRNDPFVDYARRNGGPALASEIDAVGDHQWANELADRYGFRSMLVCPAHPPSGALIGLLQVGNELQQSTGEPTLWQHRVLLRALADEILDWGIATQREEEASLLDLDQRELTVLRLLRAGRTACNVAENLGISERTAYVIFRKINQKLGVSHIARAVDAATARGLIQ
;
A
#
# COMPACT_ATOMS: atom_id res chain seq x y z
N MET A 1 8.58 13.17 -9.00
CA MET A 1 7.30 12.42 -8.94
C MET A 1 6.33 12.91 -10.04
N THR A 2 6.76 12.84 -11.30
CA THR A 2 6.13 13.56 -12.42
C THR A 2 5.22 12.65 -13.27
N ILE A 3 5.37 11.33 -13.17
CA ILE A 3 4.70 10.35 -14.02
C ILE A 3 3.25 10.10 -13.57
N ALA A 4 3.01 9.80 -12.29
CA ALA A 4 1.66 9.56 -11.77
C ALA A 4 0.72 10.75 -12.03
N SER A 5 1.20 11.98 -11.80
CA SER A 5 0.45 13.21 -12.10
C SER A 5 0.13 13.35 -13.60
N ARG A 6 1.09 13.06 -14.49
CA ARG A 6 0.87 13.10 -15.95
C ARG A 6 -0.17 12.06 -16.39
N ILE A 7 -0.05 10.82 -15.93
CA ILE A 7 -0.99 9.74 -16.26
C ILE A 7 -2.39 10.10 -15.77
N LEU A 8 -2.53 10.47 -14.50
CA LEU A 8 -3.84 10.81 -13.92
C LEU A 8 -4.50 11.99 -14.63
N THR A 9 -3.72 12.98 -15.07
CA THR A 9 -4.21 14.11 -15.86
C THR A 9 -4.81 13.68 -17.20
N GLN A 10 -4.19 12.70 -17.87
CA GLN A 10 -4.68 12.12 -19.13
C GLN A 10 -5.95 11.28 -18.91
N LEU A 11 -6.11 10.68 -17.73
CA LEU A 11 -7.27 9.87 -17.35
C LEU A 11 -8.43 10.70 -16.77
N GLY A 12 -8.37 12.03 -16.90
CA GLY A 12 -9.42 12.95 -16.45
C GLY A 12 -9.30 13.39 -14.99
N GLY A 13 -8.26 12.98 -14.27
CA GLY A 13 -7.95 13.49 -12.93
C GLY A 13 -7.37 14.90 -12.95
N ARG A 14 -7.62 15.66 -11.89
CA ARG A 14 -7.01 16.98 -11.64
C ARG A 14 -6.32 17.04 -10.28
N CYS A 15 -6.83 16.29 -9.32
CA CYS A 15 -6.21 16.08 -8.04
C CYS A 15 -6.26 14.59 -7.68
N TYR A 16 -5.35 14.15 -6.81
CA TYR A 16 -5.36 12.76 -6.36
C TYR A 16 -4.62 12.56 -5.04
N THR A 17 -4.97 11.46 -4.39
CA THR A 17 -4.18 10.88 -3.31
C THR A 17 -4.08 9.37 -3.49
N TYR A 18 -2.90 8.83 -3.27
CA TYR A 18 -2.71 7.40 -3.06
C TYR A 18 -2.31 7.16 -1.62
N ARG A 19 -2.99 6.25 -0.92
CA ARG A 19 -2.73 5.93 0.48
C ARG A 19 -2.40 4.46 0.63
N TRP A 20 -1.27 4.17 1.27
CA TRP A 20 -0.92 2.85 1.80
C TRP A 20 -1.36 2.80 3.25
N LEU A 21 -2.38 2.00 3.55
CA LEU A 21 -3.02 1.91 4.86
C LEU A 21 -2.70 0.57 5.50
N HIS A 22 -1.98 0.59 6.62
CA HIS A 22 -1.81 -0.59 7.46
C HIS A 22 -2.99 -0.73 8.40
N VAL A 23 -3.62 -1.89 8.36
CA VAL A 23 -4.82 -2.22 9.11
C VAL A 23 -4.51 -3.30 10.14
N ASP A 24 -4.86 -3.05 11.39
CA ASP A 24 -4.91 -4.12 12.38
C ASP A 24 -6.01 -5.12 12.00
N GLN A 25 -5.64 -6.37 11.71
CA GLN A 25 -6.59 -7.41 11.32
C GLN A 25 -7.57 -7.81 12.44
N ARG A 26 -7.23 -7.56 13.72
CA ARG A 26 -8.08 -7.87 14.87
C ARG A 26 -8.96 -6.70 15.26
N ALA A 27 -8.37 -5.50 15.35
CA ALA A 27 -9.08 -4.30 15.81
C ALA A 27 -9.78 -3.53 14.67
N GLY A 28 -9.42 -3.81 13.40
CA GLY A 28 -9.88 -3.04 12.24
C GLY A 28 -9.27 -1.63 12.16
N ALA A 29 -8.56 -1.17 13.19
CA ALA A 29 -7.99 0.17 13.25
C ALA A 29 -6.85 0.37 12.23
N ILE A 30 -6.70 1.60 11.72
CA ILE A 30 -5.52 1.99 10.93
C ILE A 30 -4.35 2.17 11.89
N THR A 31 -3.29 1.39 11.73
CA THR A 31 -2.09 1.43 12.59
C THR A 31 -0.95 2.25 11.99
N GLY A 32 -1.00 2.50 10.69
CA GLY A 32 -0.03 3.34 9.98
C GLY A 32 -0.55 3.73 8.61
N GLN A 33 -0.09 4.88 8.11
CA GLN A 33 -0.39 5.31 6.75
C GLN A 33 0.83 5.99 6.12
N ARG A 34 1.05 5.73 4.83
CA ARG A 34 1.89 6.55 3.96
C ARG A 34 1.00 7.09 2.85
N CYS A 35 1.28 8.30 2.37
CA CYS A 35 0.49 8.90 1.30
C CYS A 35 1.38 9.54 0.24
N LEU A 36 0.91 9.44 -1.00
CA LEU A 36 1.43 10.14 -2.16
C LEU A 36 0.31 11.06 -2.64
N VAL A 37 0.63 12.34 -2.78
CA VAL A 37 -0.38 13.36 -3.05
C VAL A 37 -0.01 14.20 -4.26
N GLY A 38 -0.98 14.42 -5.13
CA GLY A 38 -0.93 15.44 -6.18
C GLY A 38 -2.19 16.29 -6.14
N CYS A 39 -2.50 16.78 -4.95
CA CYS A 39 -3.55 17.75 -4.68
C CYS A 39 -2.96 18.89 -3.83
N GLN A 40 -3.77 19.89 -3.48
CA GLN A 40 -3.30 20.98 -2.64
C GLN A 40 -2.82 20.43 -1.27
N PRO A 41 -1.61 20.80 -0.79
CA PRO A 41 -1.03 20.24 0.44
C PRO A 41 -1.89 20.44 1.70
N GLY A 42 -2.77 21.44 1.71
CA GLY A 42 -3.71 21.68 2.81
C GLY A 42 -4.65 20.50 3.08
N TRP A 43 -4.93 19.67 2.07
CA TRP A 43 -5.81 18.50 2.20
C TRP A 43 -5.32 17.51 3.25
N VAL A 44 -4.09 17.02 3.12
CA VAL A 44 -3.54 15.99 4.02
C VAL A 44 -3.46 16.50 5.45
N HIS A 45 -3.06 17.76 5.62
CA HIS A 45 -3.01 18.39 6.93
C HIS A 45 -4.39 18.48 7.58
N ALA A 46 -5.41 18.90 6.84
CA ALA A 46 -6.80 18.94 7.35
C ALA A 46 -7.30 17.53 7.70
N TYR A 47 -7.10 16.57 6.80
CA TYR A 47 -7.52 15.19 6.96
C TYR A 47 -6.92 14.53 8.22
N ILE A 48 -5.63 14.74 8.47
CA ILE A 48 -4.97 14.25 9.69
C ILE A 48 -5.45 15.02 10.93
N ARG A 49 -5.50 16.36 10.86
CA ARG A 49 -5.89 17.23 11.99
C ARG A 49 -7.29 16.91 12.50
N HIS A 50 -8.24 16.70 11.59
CA HIS A 50 -9.63 16.38 11.93
C HIS A 50 -9.87 14.89 12.17
N GLN A 51 -8.83 14.05 12.04
CA GLN A 51 -8.90 12.61 12.22
C GLN A 51 -9.95 11.93 11.33
N TRP A 52 -10.19 12.47 10.12
CA TRP A 52 -11.21 11.97 9.20
C TRP A 52 -10.97 10.51 8.79
N TYR A 53 -9.73 10.02 8.86
CA TYR A 53 -9.38 8.61 8.64
C TYR A 53 -10.06 7.61 9.56
N ARG A 54 -10.62 8.02 10.70
CA ARG A 54 -11.31 7.11 11.63
C ARG A 54 -12.64 6.60 11.07
N ASN A 55 -13.35 7.44 10.32
CA ASN A 55 -14.68 7.18 9.80
C ASN A 55 -14.75 7.49 8.30
N ASP A 56 -13.64 7.29 7.57
CA ASP A 56 -13.58 7.58 6.14
C ASP A 56 -14.33 6.49 5.36
N PRO A 57 -15.45 6.81 4.70
CA PRO A 57 -16.28 5.83 4.00
C PRO A 57 -15.53 5.21 2.81
N PHE A 58 -14.55 5.90 2.22
CA PHE A 58 -13.72 5.35 1.15
C PHE A 58 -12.74 4.30 1.67
N VAL A 59 -12.25 4.48 2.90
CA VAL A 59 -11.42 3.46 3.57
C VAL A 59 -12.28 2.26 3.93
N ASP A 60 -13.48 2.47 4.46
CA ASP A 60 -14.42 1.39 4.77
C ASP A 60 -14.86 0.63 3.53
N TYR A 61 -15.11 1.33 2.42
CA TYR A 61 -15.36 0.72 1.12
C TYR A 61 -14.18 -0.15 0.68
N ALA A 62 -12.95 0.38 0.72
CA ALA A 62 -11.75 -0.33 0.28
C ALA A 62 -11.51 -1.60 1.09
N ARG A 63 -11.82 -1.63 2.39
CA ARG A 63 -11.70 -2.84 3.22
C ARG A 63 -12.59 -4.00 2.77
N ARG A 64 -13.73 -3.69 2.14
CA ARG A 64 -14.77 -4.67 1.80
C ARG A 64 -14.83 -4.97 0.30
N ASN A 65 -14.21 -4.12 -0.53
CA ASN A 65 -14.37 -4.14 -1.97
C ASN A 65 -13.02 -3.96 -2.68
N GLY A 66 -12.81 -4.70 -3.77
CA GLY A 66 -11.64 -4.56 -4.64
C GLY A 66 -11.90 -3.87 -5.97
N GLY A 67 -13.14 -3.42 -6.22
CA GLY A 67 -13.53 -2.74 -7.46
C GLY A 67 -13.41 -1.22 -7.35
N PRO A 68 -13.22 -0.51 -8.48
CA PRO A 68 -13.36 0.93 -8.49
C PRO A 68 -14.82 1.31 -8.24
N ALA A 69 -15.03 2.45 -7.57
CA ALA A 69 -16.36 3.01 -7.33
C ALA A 69 -16.32 4.53 -7.42
N LEU A 70 -17.46 5.11 -7.79
CA LEU A 70 -17.66 6.55 -7.73
C LEU A 70 -17.90 6.97 -6.29
N ALA A 71 -17.51 8.20 -5.94
CA ALA A 71 -17.78 8.71 -4.61
C ALA A 71 -19.27 8.76 -4.32
N SER A 72 -20.09 9.17 -5.31
CA SER A 72 -21.55 9.15 -5.21
C SER A 72 -22.17 7.78 -4.87
N GLU A 73 -21.53 6.67 -5.27
CA GLU A 73 -21.98 5.31 -4.99
C GLU A 73 -21.65 4.86 -3.56
N ILE A 74 -20.61 5.46 -2.96
CA ILE A 74 -20.15 5.17 -1.60
C ILE A 74 -20.86 6.10 -0.59
N ASP A 75 -21.06 7.36 -0.97
CA ASP A 75 -21.63 8.44 -0.15
C ASP A 75 -23.17 8.40 -0.02
N ALA A 76 -23.86 7.43 -0.61
CA ALA A 76 -25.32 7.27 -0.43
C ALA A 76 -25.76 7.00 1.04
N VAL A 77 -24.81 6.93 2.00
CA VAL A 77 -25.00 6.49 3.38
C VAL A 77 -24.68 7.57 4.44
N GLY A 78 -24.14 8.76 4.10
CA GLY A 78 -23.78 9.74 5.15
C GLY A 78 -23.66 11.20 4.72
N ASP A 79 -24.26 12.10 5.51
CA ASP A 79 -24.10 13.56 5.38
C ASP A 79 -22.74 13.98 5.98
N HIS A 80 -21.71 13.92 5.15
CA HIS A 80 -20.35 14.17 5.54
C HIS A 80 -19.95 15.61 5.19
N GLN A 81 -20.06 16.54 6.14
CA GLN A 81 -19.67 17.96 5.97
C GLN A 81 -18.24 18.15 5.41
N TRP A 82 -17.33 17.21 5.69
CA TRP A 82 -15.96 17.24 5.17
C TRP A 82 -15.85 16.93 3.67
N ALA A 83 -16.82 16.22 3.07
CA ALA A 83 -16.91 16.00 1.63
C ALA A 83 -17.18 17.30 0.86
N ASN A 84 -17.98 18.20 1.44
CA ASN A 84 -18.19 19.54 0.89
C ASN A 84 -16.92 20.39 0.98
N GLU A 85 -16.19 20.32 2.09
CA GLU A 85 -14.89 21.00 2.22
C GLU A 85 -13.85 20.47 1.22
N LEU A 86 -13.87 19.17 0.95
CA LEU A 86 -13.07 18.49 -0.07
C LEU A 86 -13.33 19.05 -1.48
N ALA A 87 -14.61 19.17 -1.83
CA ALA A 87 -15.07 19.65 -3.12
C ALA A 87 -14.69 21.12 -3.34
N ASP A 88 -14.92 21.98 -2.35
CA ASP A 88 -14.76 23.43 -2.51
C ASP A 88 -13.30 23.91 -2.37
N ARG A 89 -12.50 23.27 -1.51
CA ARG A 89 -11.12 23.73 -1.24
C ARG A 89 -10.04 22.93 -1.93
N TYR A 90 -10.25 21.64 -2.17
CA TYR A 90 -9.16 20.74 -2.54
C TYR A 90 -9.30 20.10 -3.92
N GLY A 91 -10.34 20.46 -4.68
CA GLY A 91 -10.50 20.08 -6.09
C GLY A 91 -11.19 18.72 -6.31
N PHE A 92 -11.83 18.16 -5.28
CA PHE A 92 -12.53 16.87 -5.33
C PHE A 92 -14.04 17.05 -5.54
N ARG A 93 -14.46 17.88 -6.51
CA ARG A 93 -15.89 18.14 -6.80
C ARG A 93 -16.61 16.92 -7.39
N SER A 94 -15.86 16.06 -8.05
CA SER A 94 -16.25 14.71 -8.47
C SER A 94 -15.08 13.78 -8.20
N MET A 95 -15.35 12.52 -7.85
CA MET A 95 -14.29 11.61 -7.41
C MET A 95 -14.58 10.15 -7.77
N LEU A 96 -13.51 9.43 -8.07
CA LEU A 96 -13.48 7.98 -8.20
C LEU A 96 -12.42 7.41 -7.24
N VAL A 97 -12.74 6.29 -6.61
CA VAL A 97 -11.80 5.57 -5.75
C VAL A 97 -11.46 4.20 -6.35
N CYS A 98 -10.19 3.80 -6.26
CA CYS A 98 -9.70 2.48 -6.64
C CYS A 98 -8.95 1.86 -5.45
N PRO A 99 -9.56 0.89 -4.76
CA PRO A 99 -8.85 0.01 -3.84
C PRO A 99 -7.85 -0.86 -4.60
N ALA A 100 -6.72 -1.15 -3.97
CA ALA A 100 -5.70 -2.10 -4.42
C ALA A 100 -5.30 -2.97 -3.22
N HIS A 101 -5.19 -4.28 -3.44
CA HIS A 101 -4.92 -5.23 -2.36
C HIS A 101 -3.76 -6.15 -2.75
N PRO A 102 -2.79 -6.36 -1.84
CA PRO A 102 -1.82 -7.43 -2.05
C PRO A 102 -2.52 -8.79 -1.94
N PRO A 103 -1.94 -9.87 -2.49
CA PRO A 103 -2.50 -11.21 -2.38
C PRO A 103 -2.72 -11.68 -0.93
N SER A 104 -1.95 -11.13 0.01
CA SER A 104 -2.10 -11.37 1.44
C SER A 104 -1.55 -10.20 2.25
N GLY A 105 -2.05 -10.06 3.49
CA GLY A 105 -1.51 -9.13 4.47
C GLY A 105 -2.55 -8.16 5.02
N ALA A 106 -2.03 -7.15 5.70
CA ALA A 106 -2.78 -6.11 6.42
C ALA A 106 -2.73 -4.75 5.71
N LEU A 107 -2.19 -4.70 4.50
CA LEU A 107 -1.99 -3.48 3.74
C LEU A 107 -3.12 -3.29 2.73
N ILE A 108 -3.66 -2.09 2.67
CA ILE A 108 -4.64 -1.67 1.65
C ILE A 108 -4.06 -0.47 0.92
N GLY A 109 -3.98 -0.55 -0.41
CA GLY A 109 -3.76 0.59 -1.28
C GLY A 109 -5.10 1.26 -1.60
N LEU A 110 -5.14 2.59 -1.57
CA LEU A 110 -6.34 3.35 -1.92
C LEU A 110 -5.98 4.57 -2.74
N LEU A 111 -6.24 4.48 -4.04
CA LEU A 111 -6.18 5.63 -4.95
C LEU A 111 -7.52 6.36 -4.92
N GLN A 112 -7.47 7.67 -4.72
CA GLN A 112 -8.59 8.59 -4.91
C GLN A 112 -8.20 9.58 -5.99
N VAL A 113 -9.05 9.74 -6.99
CA VAL A 113 -8.85 10.66 -8.10
C VAL A 113 -10.02 11.62 -8.13
N GLY A 114 -9.72 12.90 -8.03
CA GLY A 114 -10.71 13.97 -8.08
C GLY A 114 -10.63 14.79 -9.36
N ASN A 115 -11.75 15.43 -9.68
CA ASN A 115 -11.90 16.38 -10.77
C ASN A 115 -12.71 17.60 -10.29
N GLU A 116 -12.42 18.76 -10.86
CA GLU A 116 -13.06 20.05 -10.56
C GLU A 116 -14.44 20.19 -11.21
N LEU A 117 -14.76 19.33 -12.19
CA LEU A 117 -16.09 19.26 -12.79
C LEU A 117 -17.14 18.78 -11.78
N GLN A 118 -18.37 19.21 -11.99
CA GLN A 118 -19.53 18.76 -11.21
C GLN A 118 -19.70 17.24 -11.26
N GLN A 119 -20.22 16.64 -10.19
CA GLN A 119 -20.42 15.20 -10.05
C GLN A 119 -21.04 14.55 -11.30
N SER A 120 -22.12 15.15 -11.84
CA SER A 120 -22.84 14.65 -13.03
C SER A 120 -22.02 14.57 -14.32
N THR A 121 -20.89 15.27 -14.40
CA THR A 121 -20.02 15.31 -15.59
C THR A 121 -18.64 14.70 -15.31
N GLY A 122 -18.06 15.02 -14.16
CA GLY A 122 -16.72 14.60 -13.78
C GLY A 122 -16.65 13.12 -13.42
N GLU A 123 -17.64 12.56 -12.71
CA GLU A 123 -17.64 11.14 -12.37
C GLU A 123 -17.74 10.25 -13.62
N PRO A 124 -18.62 10.48 -14.61
CA PRO A 124 -18.58 9.77 -15.89
C PRO A 124 -17.23 9.89 -16.62
N THR A 125 -16.60 11.07 -16.56
CA THR A 125 -15.28 11.33 -17.16
C THR A 125 -14.16 10.51 -16.51
N LEU A 126 -14.25 10.26 -15.21
CA LEU A 126 -13.32 9.38 -14.49
C LEU A 126 -13.66 7.91 -14.74
N TRP A 127 -14.95 7.56 -14.72
CA TRP A 127 -15.44 6.18 -14.85
C TRP A 127 -15.11 5.52 -16.19
N GLN A 128 -15.08 6.30 -17.27
CA GLN A 128 -14.65 5.80 -18.58
C GLN A 128 -13.21 5.25 -18.55
N HIS A 129 -12.36 5.74 -17.63
CA HIS A 129 -10.97 5.32 -17.45
C HIS A 129 -10.76 4.36 -16.27
N ARG A 130 -11.83 3.87 -15.63
CA ARG A 130 -11.76 3.08 -14.38
C ARG A 130 -10.81 1.88 -14.43
N VAL A 131 -10.68 1.23 -15.59
CA VAL A 131 -9.78 0.08 -15.77
C VAL A 131 -8.32 0.52 -15.66
N LEU A 132 -7.95 1.62 -16.31
CA LEU A 132 -6.60 2.17 -16.26
C LEU A 132 -6.29 2.77 -14.88
N LEU A 133 -7.28 3.42 -14.27
CA LEU A 133 -7.16 3.94 -12.90
C LEU A 133 -6.96 2.81 -11.88
N ARG A 134 -7.65 1.68 -12.04
CA ARG A 134 -7.44 0.50 -11.21
C ARG A 134 -6.05 -0.09 -11.41
N ALA A 135 -5.64 -0.30 -12.66
CA ALA A 135 -4.30 -0.82 -12.98
C ALA A 135 -3.19 0.08 -12.41
N LEU A 136 -3.37 1.40 -12.49
CA LEU A 136 -2.44 2.35 -11.86
C LEU A 136 -2.43 2.24 -10.33
N ALA A 137 -3.59 1.99 -9.71
CA ALA A 137 -3.65 1.82 -8.26
C ALA A 137 -2.91 0.55 -7.80
N ASP A 138 -3.03 -0.54 -8.56
CA ASP A 138 -2.30 -1.79 -8.32
C ASP A 138 -0.80 -1.62 -8.57
N GLU A 139 -0.39 -0.95 -9.65
CA GLU A 139 1.03 -0.66 -9.95
C GLU A 139 1.68 0.19 -8.84
N ILE A 140 0.98 1.22 -8.35
CA ILE A 140 1.49 2.04 -7.24
C ILE A 140 1.59 1.21 -5.95
N LEU A 141 0.67 0.25 -5.71
CA LEU A 141 0.75 -0.64 -4.56
C LEU A 141 2.01 -1.48 -4.63
N ASP A 142 2.23 -2.16 -5.76
CA ASP A 142 3.35 -3.07 -5.96
C ASP A 142 4.68 -2.33 -5.87
N TRP A 143 4.77 -1.15 -6.48
CA TRP A 143 5.93 -0.27 -6.34
C TRP A 143 6.20 0.12 -4.88
N GLY A 144 5.15 0.48 -4.12
CA GLY A 144 5.30 0.85 -2.71
C GLY A 144 5.75 -0.33 -1.84
N ILE A 145 5.23 -1.54 -2.09
CA ILE A 145 5.65 -2.76 -1.40
C ILE A 145 7.10 -3.10 -1.70
N ALA A 146 7.50 -3.04 -2.98
CA ALA A 146 8.87 -3.30 -3.40
C ALA A 146 9.85 -2.29 -2.79
N THR A 147 9.53 -1.00 -2.86
CA THR A 147 10.35 0.08 -2.30
C THR A 147 10.53 -0.09 -0.80
N GLN A 148 9.44 -0.36 -0.05
CA GLN A 148 9.54 -0.54 1.39
C GLN A 148 10.38 -1.77 1.76
N ARG A 149 10.30 -2.86 0.99
CA ARG A 149 11.16 -4.03 1.19
C ARG A 149 12.64 -3.71 1.01
N GLU A 150 12.96 -2.95 -0.04
CA GLU A 150 14.33 -2.54 -0.33
C GLU A 150 14.88 -1.60 0.76
N GLU A 151 14.06 -0.66 1.23
CA GLU A 151 14.37 0.21 2.37
C GLU A 151 14.68 -0.61 3.62
N GLU A 152 13.79 -1.53 4.01
CA GLU A 152 13.96 -2.39 5.20
C GLU A 152 15.17 -3.32 5.08
N ALA A 153 15.40 -3.91 3.90
CA ALA A 153 16.55 -4.77 3.66
C ALA A 153 17.86 -3.96 3.79
N SER A 154 17.88 -2.74 3.24
CA SER A 154 19.03 -1.84 3.32
C SER A 154 19.30 -1.38 4.76
N LEU A 155 18.26 -1.07 5.52
CA LEU A 155 18.38 -0.68 6.94
C LEU A 155 19.01 -1.78 7.81
N LEU A 156 18.78 -3.04 7.45
CA LEU A 156 19.32 -4.21 8.15
C LEU A 156 20.60 -4.77 7.51
N ASP A 157 21.10 -4.11 6.45
CA ASP A 157 22.23 -4.57 5.64
C ASP A 157 22.04 -6.02 5.12
N LEU A 158 20.80 -6.42 4.82
CA LEU A 158 20.50 -7.76 4.32
C LEU A 158 20.79 -7.85 2.83
N ASP A 159 21.62 -8.82 2.45
CA ASP A 159 21.93 -9.07 1.03
C ASP A 159 20.89 -10.00 0.35
N GLN A 160 20.99 -10.11 -0.97
CA GLN A 160 20.05 -10.93 -1.75
C GLN A 160 20.14 -12.44 -1.42
N ARG A 161 21.31 -12.94 -1.01
CA ARG A 161 21.46 -14.34 -0.59
C ARG A 161 20.76 -14.56 0.73
N GLU A 162 20.91 -13.65 1.68
CA GLU A 162 20.25 -13.70 2.99
C GLU A 162 18.72 -13.63 2.84
N LEU A 163 18.21 -12.74 1.97
CA LEU A 163 16.78 -12.71 1.63
C LEU A 163 16.31 -14.00 0.96
N THR A 164 17.12 -14.61 0.10
CA THR A 164 16.79 -15.90 -0.53
C THR A 164 16.70 -17.03 0.49
N VAL A 165 17.65 -17.07 1.44
CA VAL A 165 17.61 -18.01 2.58
C VAL A 165 16.32 -17.84 3.37
N LEU A 166 15.97 -16.61 3.75
CA LEU A 166 14.76 -16.32 4.51
C LEU A 166 13.49 -16.78 3.77
N ARG A 167 13.41 -16.58 2.45
CA ARG A 167 12.27 -17.06 1.62
C ARG A 167 12.19 -18.58 1.57
N LEU A 168 13.32 -19.27 1.37
CA LEU A 168 13.35 -20.74 1.34
C LEU A 168 12.92 -21.33 2.68
N LEU A 169 13.42 -20.78 3.78
CA LEU A 169 13.05 -21.21 5.13
C LEU A 169 11.58 -20.97 5.43
N ARG A 170 11.03 -19.82 5.00
CA ARG A 170 9.58 -19.55 5.08
C ARG A 170 8.76 -20.57 4.30
N ALA A 171 9.24 -21.03 3.16
CA ALA A 171 8.63 -22.10 2.38
C ALA A 171 8.84 -23.51 2.98
N GLY A 172 9.34 -23.63 4.20
CA GLY A 172 9.53 -24.89 4.91
C GLY A 172 10.75 -25.69 4.48
N ARG A 173 11.69 -25.08 3.73
CA ARG A 173 12.91 -25.76 3.29
C ARG A 173 13.89 -25.97 4.44
N THR A 174 14.64 -27.07 4.39
CA THR A 174 15.68 -27.41 5.38
C THR A 174 17.00 -26.72 5.06
N ALA A 175 17.95 -26.73 6.01
CA ALA A 175 19.32 -26.26 5.75
C ALA A 175 19.99 -26.99 4.58
N CYS A 176 19.72 -28.29 4.41
CA CYS A 176 20.18 -29.08 3.27
C CYS A 176 19.63 -28.53 1.95
N ASN A 177 18.32 -28.30 1.86
CA ASN A 177 17.71 -27.74 0.65
C ASN A 177 18.20 -26.32 0.37
N VAL A 178 18.44 -25.51 1.40
CA VAL A 178 19.02 -24.16 1.24
C VAL A 178 20.43 -24.25 0.68
N ALA A 179 21.26 -25.16 1.20
CA ALA A 179 22.62 -25.37 0.74
C ALA A 179 22.65 -25.81 -0.73
N GLU A 180 21.80 -26.77 -1.09
CA GLU A 180 21.61 -27.24 -2.46
C GLU A 180 21.17 -26.12 -3.40
N ASN A 181 20.15 -25.34 -3.01
CA ASN A 181 19.63 -24.24 -3.84
C ASN A 181 20.67 -23.13 -4.09
N LEU A 182 21.56 -22.89 -3.12
CA LEU A 182 22.60 -21.87 -3.22
C LEU A 182 23.94 -22.41 -3.76
N GLY A 183 24.07 -23.71 -4.00
CA GLY A 183 25.33 -24.33 -4.45
C GLY A 183 26.46 -24.24 -3.41
N ILE A 184 26.13 -24.34 -2.12
CA ILE A 184 27.07 -24.24 -1.00
C ILE A 184 26.99 -25.47 -0.09
N SER A 185 27.91 -25.58 0.88
CA SER A 185 27.81 -26.61 1.92
C SER A 185 26.75 -26.27 2.98
N GLU A 186 26.16 -27.27 3.63
CA GLU A 186 25.26 -27.07 4.76
C GLU A 186 25.91 -26.25 5.89
N ARG A 187 27.19 -26.49 6.15
CA ARG A 187 27.97 -25.69 7.11
C ARG A 187 27.96 -24.21 6.75
N THR A 188 28.12 -23.87 5.47
CA THR A 188 28.05 -22.50 4.97
C THR A 188 26.63 -21.92 5.13
N ALA A 189 25.58 -22.72 4.89
CA ALA A 189 24.20 -22.29 5.14
C ALA A 189 23.97 -21.89 6.61
N TYR A 190 24.46 -22.69 7.57
CA TYR A 190 24.39 -22.33 9.00
C TYR A 190 25.17 -21.05 9.35
N VAL A 191 26.28 -20.77 8.68
CA VAL A 191 27.01 -19.49 8.85
C VAL A 191 26.14 -18.32 8.39
N ILE A 192 25.44 -18.45 7.26
CA ILE A 192 24.50 -17.44 6.77
C ILE A 192 23.34 -17.26 7.77
N PHE A 193 22.82 -18.35 8.35
CA PHE A 193 21.74 -18.28 9.35
C PHE A 193 22.18 -17.47 10.58
N ARG A 194 23.42 -17.65 11.04
CA ARG A 194 23.97 -16.87 12.16
C ARG A 194 24.07 -15.39 11.83
N LYS A 195 24.50 -15.02 10.62
CA LYS A 195 24.54 -13.61 10.17
C LYS A 195 23.14 -12.99 10.12
N ILE A 196 22.17 -13.70 9.55
CA ILE A 196 20.77 -13.30 9.50
C ILE A 196 20.24 -13.05 10.92
N ASN A 197 20.47 -14.00 11.83
CA ASN A 197 20.04 -13.87 13.23
C ASN A 197 20.65 -12.62 13.90
N GLN A 198 21.93 -12.36 13.66
CA GLN A 198 22.62 -11.18 14.17
C GLN A 198 22.02 -9.88 13.62
N LYS A 199 21.81 -9.79 12.30
CA LYS A 199 21.23 -8.61 11.64
C LYS A 199 19.79 -8.35 12.08
N LEU A 200 19.00 -9.41 12.30
CA LEU A 200 17.62 -9.29 12.76
C LEU A 200 17.48 -9.18 14.29
N GLY A 201 18.57 -9.33 15.04
CA GLY A 201 18.57 -9.21 16.50
C GLY A 201 17.83 -10.35 17.22
N VAL A 202 17.87 -11.57 16.67
CA VAL A 202 17.15 -12.74 17.20
C VAL A 202 18.10 -13.91 17.48
N SER A 203 17.68 -14.83 18.35
CA SER A 203 18.50 -15.99 18.75
C SER A 203 18.42 -17.18 17.79
N HIS A 204 17.31 -17.33 17.05
CA HIS A 204 17.02 -18.51 16.23
C HIS A 204 16.48 -18.14 14.85
N ILE A 205 16.83 -18.96 13.85
CA ILE A 205 16.47 -18.70 12.45
C ILE A 205 14.96 -18.74 12.20
N ALA A 206 14.20 -19.54 12.95
CA ALA A 206 12.73 -19.51 12.90
C ALA A 206 12.18 -18.13 13.32
N ARG A 207 12.73 -17.54 14.39
CA ARG A 207 12.38 -16.18 14.83
C ARG A 207 12.82 -15.12 13.83
N ALA A 208 13.92 -15.35 13.11
CA ALA A 208 14.35 -14.47 12.02
C ALA A 208 13.36 -14.49 10.86
N VAL A 209 12.82 -15.66 10.49
CA VAL A 209 11.76 -15.77 9.48
C VAL A 209 10.48 -15.05 9.92
N ASP A 210 10.08 -15.21 11.19
CA ASP A 210 8.92 -14.51 11.77
C ASP A 210 9.13 -12.99 11.74
N ALA A 211 10.29 -12.51 12.19
CA ALA A 211 10.65 -11.09 12.20
C ALA A 211 10.71 -10.50 10.78
N ALA A 212 11.31 -11.23 9.83
CA ALA A 212 11.39 -10.79 8.44
C ALA A 212 10.01 -10.71 7.77
N THR A 213 9.12 -11.65 8.11
CA THR A 213 7.72 -11.62 7.65
C THR A 213 6.97 -10.42 8.25
N ALA A 214 7.12 -10.18 9.54
CA ALA A 214 6.46 -9.06 10.23
C ALA A 214 6.93 -7.69 9.70
N ARG A 215 8.20 -7.57 9.27
CA ARG A 215 8.77 -6.37 8.63
C ARG A 215 8.49 -6.29 7.12
N GLY A 216 7.77 -7.26 6.55
CA GLY A 216 7.42 -7.27 5.13
C GLY A 216 8.56 -7.61 4.16
N LEU A 217 9.75 -7.98 4.66
CA LEU A 217 10.94 -8.34 3.87
C LEU A 217 10.70 -9.55 2.95
N ILE A 218 9.83 -10.46 3.39
CA ILE A 218 9.48 -11.70 2.70
C ILE A 218 7.96 -11.94 2.75
N GLN A 219 7.45 -12.68 1.77
CA GLN A 219 6.06 -13.13 1.59
C GLN A 219 5.96 -14.65 1.42
#